data_AF-A0ABD0P7I4-F1
#
_entry.id   AF-A0ABD0P7I4-F1
#
_cell.length_a   1.000
_cell.length_b   1.000
_cell.length_c   1.000
_cell.angle_alpha   90.00
_cell.angle_beta   90.00
_cell.angle_gamma   90.00
#
_symmetry.space_group_name_H-M   'P 1'
#
loop_
_entity.id
_entity.type
_entity.pdbx_description
1 polymer ?
#
loop_
_entity_poly.entity_id
_entity_poly.type
_entity_poly.pdbx_seq_one_letter_code
_entity_poly.pdbx_strand_id
1 'polypeptide(L)'
;TTDSSTSNRESVKSEDGDEDELPYRGPFCGRALVHTDFTPSPYDTDSLKLKRGDMIDIISKPPMGTWMGLLNNKVGTFKFIYVDVLNEEEEKPKRSVKKRRKSRPPKPTSVEELLERVNLK
;
A
#
# COMPACT_ATOMS: atom_id res chain seq x y z
N THR A 1 -46.75 12.13 -23.68
CA THR A 1 -45.68 11.13 -23.91
C THR A 1 -44.39 11.92 -23.85
N THR A 2 -43.43 11.74 -22.95
CA THR A 2 -42.99 10.60 -22.12
C THR A 2 -42.55 11.09 -20.73
N ASP A 3 -42.66 10.19 -19.74
CA ASP A 3 -42.12 10.25 -18.38
C ASP A 3 -40.58 10.15 -18.35
N SER A 4 -39.94 10.70 -17.32
CA SER A 4 -38.69 10.16 -16.75
C SER A 4 -38.41 10.79 -15.39
N SER A 5 -39.00 10.15 -14.38
CA SER A 5 -38.63 10.29 -12.97
C SER A 5 -37.20 9.75 -12.76
N THR A 6 -36.29 10.56 -12.23
CA THR A 6 -34.97 10.09 -11.76
C THR A 6 -34.96 10.10 -10.24
N SER A 7 -35.35 8.96 -9.66
CA SER A 7 -35.32 8.74 -8.22
C SER A 7 -33.87 8.56 -7.77
N ASN A 8 -33.31 9.54 -7.06
CA ASN A 8 -32.15 9.30 -6.21
C ASN A 8 -32.65 8.62 -4.93
N ARG A 9 -32.80 7.29 -4.99
CA ARG A 9 -33.03 6.47 -3.80
C ARG A 9 -31.70 6.31 -3.09
N GLU A 10 -31.50 7.08 -2.03
CA GLU A 10 -30.40 6.89 -1.08
C GLU A 10 -30.39 5.43 -0.61
N SER A 11 -29.22 4.79 -0.73
CA SER A 11 -29.02 3.43 -0.25
C SER A 11 -28.81 3.48 1.25
N VAL A 12 -29.87 3.18 2.00
CA VAL A 12 -29.78 2.86 3.41
C VAL A 12 -28.96 1.57 3.56
N LYS A 13 -27.90 1.63 4.35
CA LYS A 13 -27.09 0.46 4.74
C LYS A 13 -27.70 -0.03 6.05
N SER A 14 -28.38 -1.16 6.03
CA SER A 14 -28.94 -1.77 7.24
C SER A 14 -27.79 -2.24 8.13
N GLU A 15 -27.74 -1.73 9.36
CA GLU A 15 -26.99 -2.30 10.46
C GLU A 15 -27.90 -3.36 11.11
N ASP A 16 -27.87 -4.58 10.60
CA ASP A 16 -28.46 -5.74 11.29
C ASP A 16 -27.42 -6.86 11.23
N GLY A 17 -26.99 -7.30 12.41
CA GLY A 17 -25.80 -8.11 12.60
C GLY A 17 -25.86 -9.52 12.04
N ASP A 18 -24.89 -9.82 11.20
CA ASP A 18 -24.22 -11.11 11.13
C ASP A 18 -22.69 -10.87 11.18
N GLU A 19 -22.08 -11.31 12.28
CA GLU A 19 -20.65 -11.22 12.63
C GLU A 19 -19.74 -12.11 11.78
N ASP A 20 -20.18 -12.48 10.57
CA ASP A 20 -19.32 -13.06 9.55
C ASP A 20 -18.92 -11.94 8.57
N GLU A 21 -18.05 -11.01 9.01
CA GLU A 21 -17.34 -10.15 8.07
C GLU A 21 -16.58 -11.08 7.11
N LEU A 22 -17.19 -11.35 5.95
CA LEU A 22 -16.62 -12.22 4.95
C LEU A 22 -15.20 -11.72 4.65
N PRO A 23 -14.18 -12.59 4.71
CA PRO A 23 -12.81 -12.18 4.51
C PRO A 23 -12.72 -11.47 3.17
N TYR A 24 -12.20 -10.24 3.17
CA TYR A 24 -12.15 -9.39 1.99
C TYR A 24 -11.61 -10.18 0.78
N ARG A 25 -12.46 -10.31 -0.25
CA ARG A 25 -12.14 -11.03 -1.51
C ARG A 25 -11.83 -10.10 -2.68
N GLY A 26 -11.79 -8.79 -2.44
CA GLY A 26 -11.47 -7.83 -3.48
C GLY A 26 -9.96 -7.78 -3.79
N PRO A 27 -9.56 -6.96 -4.79
CA PRO A 27 -8.17 -6.84 -5.19
C PRO A 27 -7.34 -6.08 -4.16
N PHE A 28 -6.06 -6.44 -4.07
CA PHE A 28 -5.05 -5.69 -3.34
C PHE A 28 -4.13 -4.95 -4.32
N CYS A 29 -3.68 -3.77 -3.92
CA CYS A 29 -2.79 -2.91 -4.71
C CYS A 29 -1.36 -2.85 -4.14
N GLY A 30 -1.02 -3.75 -3.22
CA GLY A 30 0.34 -3.93 -2.70
C GLY A 30 0.36 -4.24 -1.22
N ARG A 31 1.55 -4.19 -0.63
CA ARG A 31 1.79 -4.47 0.78
C ARG A 31 2.54 -3.33 1.46
N ALA A 32 2.38 -3.22 2.77
CA ALA A 32 3.15 -2.29 3.58
C ALA A 32 3.59 -2.93 4.89
N LEU A 33 4.77 -2.55 5.36
CA LEU A 33 5.31 -2.94 6.66
C LEU A 33 5.12 -1.79 7.64
N VAL A 34 4.53 -2.06 8.80
CA VAL A 34 4.37 -1.05 9.86
C VAL A 34 5.72 -0.76 10.52
N HIS A 35 6.10 0.52 10.57
CA HIS A 35 7.31 0.98 11.26
C HIS A 35 7.00 1.77 12.54
N THR A 36 5.75 2.21 12.74
CA THR A 36 5.32 2.97 13.93
C THR A 36 4.05 2.36 14.50
N ASP A 37 4.04 2.10 15.81
CA ASP A 37 2.85 1.62 16.52
C ASP A 37 1.75 2.67 16.51
N PHE A 38 0.50 2.22 16.37
CA PHE A 38 -0.67 3.08 16.46
C PHE A 38 -1.82 2.31 17.11
N THR A 39 -2.39 2.89 18.17
CA THR A 39 -3.62 2.38 18.78
C THR A 39 -4.71 3.43 18.62
N PRO A 40 -5.81 3.13 17.89
CA PRO A 40 -6.90 4.07 17.73
C PRO A 40 -7.65 4.32 19.03
N SER A 41 -8.52 5.33 19.02
CA SER A 41 -9.48 5.55 20.10
C SER A 41 -10.40 4.33 20.25
N PRO A 42 -10.86 3.97 21.47
CA PRO A 42 -11.85 2.91 21.64
C PRO A 42 -13.15 3.11 20.85
N TYR A 43 -13.46 4.35 20.45
CA TYR A 43 -14.64 4.70 19.65
C TYR A 43 -14.38 4.68 18.14
N ASP A 44 -13.14 4.49 17.72
CA ASP A 44 -12.74 4.42 16.32
C ASP A 44 -12.68 2.96 15.88
N THR A 45 -13.84 2.47 15.42
CA THR A 45 -14.04 1.08 14.98
C THR A 45 -13.40 0.81 13.62
N ASP A 46 -13.21 1.86 12.81
CA ASP A 46 -12.80 1.75 11.42
C ASP A 46 -11.28 1.70 11.26
N SER A 47 -10.54 2.29 12.21
CA SER A 47 -9.08 2.28 12.16
C SER A 47 -8.46 0.93 12.51
N LEU A 48 -7.40 0.58 11.81
CA LEU A 48 -6.53 -0.54 12.14
C LEU A 48 -5.61 -0.17 13.29
N LYS A 49 -5.55 -1.04 14.30
CA LYS A 49 -4.49 -1.03 15.29
C LYS A 49 -3.21 -1.54 14.64
N LEU A 50 -2.16 -0.75 14.66
CA LEU A 50 -0.89 -1.06 14.03
C LEU A 50 0.15 -1.39 15.09
N LYS A 51 0.92 -2.46 14.88
CA LYS A 51 2.13 -2.77 15.63
C LYS A 51 3.32 -2.84 14.69
N ARG A 52 4.46 -2.30 15.10
CA ARG A 52 5.72 -2.33 14.36
C ARG A 52 6.05 -3.78 13.99
N GLY A 53 6.30 -3.99 12.70
CA GLY A 53 6.55 -5.31 12.12
C GLY A 53 5.32 -5.97 11.50
N ASP A 54 4.10 -5.47 11.74
CA ASP A 54 2.89 -5.96 11.09
C ASP A 54 2.95 -5.73 9.57
N MET A 55 2.40 -6.67 8.81
CA MET A 55 2.26 -6.57 7.36
C MET A 55 0.80 -6.31 7.01
N ILE A 56 0.54 -5.25 6.27
CA ILE A 56 -0.79 -4.84 5.81
C ILE A 56 -0.91 -5.12 4.32
N ASP A 57 -1.95 -5.83 3.90
CA ASP A 57 -2.33 -5.92 2.50
C ASP A 57 -3.18 -4.69 2.14
N ILE A 58 -2.70 -3.87 1.20
CA ILE A 58 -3.29 -2.58 0.89
C ILE A 58 -4.40 -2.74 -0.13
N ILE A 59 -5.58 -2.21 0.19
CA ILE A 59 -6.76 -2.26 -0.67
C ILE A 59 -6.88 -0.99 -1.52
N SER A 60 -6.68 0.18 -0.91
CA SER A 60 -6.76 1.48 -1.61
C SER A 60 -5.73 2.48 -1.09
N LYS A 61 -5.11 3.21 -2.01
CA LYS A 61 -4.04 4.18 -1.76
C LYS A 61 -4.36 5.56 -2.30
N PRO A 62 -5.31 6.31 -1.68
CA PRO A 62 -5.46 7.73 -1.97
C PRO A 62 -4.09 8.45 -1.88
N PRO A 63 -3.80 9.42 -2.77
CA PRO A 63 -2.53 10.16 -2.75
C PRO A 63 -2.26 10.93 -1.45
N MET A 64 -3.30 11.17 -0.65
CA MET A 64 -3.25 11.93 0.59
C MET A 64 -4.18 11.31 1.63
N GLY A 65 -3.83 11.47 2.91
CA GLY A 65 -4.69 11.07 4.03
C GLY A 65 -4.48 9.62 4.51
N THR A 66 -5.58 8.89 4.64
CA THR A 66 -5.62 7.51 5.12
C THR A 66 -5.74 6.53 3.96
N TRP A 67 -5.15 5.35 4.11
CA TRP A 67 -5.28 4.22 3.21
C TRP A 67 -6.21 3.18 3.80
N MET A 68 -6.78 2.33 2.94
CA MET A 68 -7.59 1.18 3.35
C MET A 68 -6.77 -0.09 3.20
N GLY A 69 -6.80 -0.96 4.19
CA GLY A 69 -6.05 -2.21 4.16
C GLY A 69 -6.69 -3.31 4.99
N LEU A 70 -6.10 -4.50 4.87
CA LEU A 70 -6.45 -5.69 5.63
C LEU A 70 -5.28 -6.02 6.57
N LEU A 71 -5.58 -6.15 7.86
CA LEU A 71 -4.62 -6.57 8.88
C LEU A 71 -5.33 -7.47 9.90
N ASN A 72 -4.75 -8.64 10.20
CA ASN A 72 -5.33 -9.59 11.15
C ASN A 72 -6.82 -9.91 10.85
N ASN A 73 -7.13 -10.15 9.57
CA ASN A 73 -8.48 -10.40 9.05
C ASN A 73 -9.48 -9.23 9.21
N LYS A 74 -9.05 -8.06 9.70
CA LYS A 74 -9.87 -6.87 9.82
C LYS A 74 -9.58 -5.92 8.66
N VAL A 75 -10.62 -5.50 7.94
CA VAL A 75 -10.54 -4.39 6.98
C VAL A 75 -10.68 -3.08 7.74
N GLY A 76 -9.83 -2.10 7.44
CA GLY A 76 -9.92 -0.81 8.08
C GLY A 76 -9.00 0.24 7.48
N THR A 77 -9.03 1.42 8.07
CA THR A 77 -8.20 2.54 7.63
C THR A 77 -6.93 2.67 8.45
N PHE A 78 -5.87 3.21 7.84
CA PHE A 78 -4.62 3.53 8.53
C PHE A 78 -3.92 4.71 7.87
N LYS A 79 -3.12 5.46 8.64
CA LYS A 79 -2.35 6.58 8.09
C LYS A 79 -1.08 6.07 7.43
N PHE A 80 -0.83 6.43 6.16
CA PHE A 80 0.34 5.96 5.42
C PHE A 80 1.68 6.37 6.06
N ILE A 81 1.67 7.41 6.92
CA ILE A 81 2.86 7.91 7.63
C ILE A 81 3.43 6.92 8.65
N TYR A 82 2.74 5.81 8.95
CA TYR A 82 3.19 4.80 9.92
C TYR A 82 3.74 3.53 9.26
N VAL A 83 3.76 3.47 7.93
CA VAL A 83 4.14 2.26 7.18
C VAL A 83 5.12 2.57 6.05
N ASP A 84 5.96 1.59 5.73
CA ASP A 84 6.80 1.57 4.55
C ASP A 84 6.16 0.68 3.48
N VAL A 85 5.95 1.22 2.28
CA VAL A 85 5.41 0.45 1.15
C VAL A 85 6.44 -0.59 0.70
N LEU A 86 6.03 -1.84 0.66
CA LEU A 86 6.78 -2.93 0.05
C LEU A 86 6.39 -2.97 -1.42
N ASN A 87 7.33 -2.62 -2.32
CA ASN A 87 7.10 -2.76 -3.75
C ASN A 87 7.01 -4.25 -4.11
N GLU A 88 5.81 -4.74 -4.42
CA GLU A 88 5.64 -5.83 -5.38
C GLU A 88 5.60 -5.16 -6.75
N GLU A 89 6.59 -5.43 -7.60
CA GLU A 89 6.77 -4.75 -8.87
C GLU A 89 5.53 -4.89 -9.75
N GLU A 90 4.79 -3.81 -10.00
CA GLU A 90 4.21 -3.54 -11.32
C GLU A 90 3.84 -2.07 -11.55
N GLU A 91 4.43 -1.55 -12.62
CA GLU A 91 4.23 -0.31 -13.39
C GLU A 91 4.19 1.10 -12.74
N LYS A 92 5.35 1.74 -12.91
CA LYS A 92 5.63 3.16 -13.28
C LYS A 92 6.08 4.10 -12.15
N PRO A 93 7.34 4.61 -12.23
CA PRO A 93 7.97 5.35 -11.15
C PRO A 93 7.63 6.84 -11.23
N LYS A 94 7.14 7.41 -10.13
CA LYS A 94 7.26 8.86 -9.87
C LYS A 94 8.10 9.11 -8.62
N ARG A 95 9.42 9.14 -8.89
CA ARG A 95 10.49 9.95 -8.29
C ARG A 95 10.67 9.98 -6.74
N SER A 96 11.88 9.53 -6.36
CA SER A 96 12.76 9.94 -5.24
C SER A 96 12.25 9.67 -3.81
N VAL A 97 12.97 8.94 -2.93
CA VAL A 97 14.34 9.20 -2.43
C VAL A 97 15.00 7.90 -1.87
N LYS A 98 16.24 7.59 -2.32
CA LYS A 98 17.42 6.92 -1.68
C LYS A 98 17.17 5.86 -0.56
N LYS A 99 17.86 4.71 -0.42
CA LYS A 99 19.05 4.01 -0.96
C LYS A 99 18.97 2.61 -0.29
N ARG A 100 19.33 1.50 -0.94
CA ARG A 100 20.59 0.76 -0.70
C ARG A 100 20.84 -0.21 -1.86
N ARG A 101 21.67 0.22 -2.80
CA ARG A 101 22.31 -0.64 -3.80
C ARG A 101 23.43 -1.42 -3.10
N LYS A 102 23.37 -2.75 -3.11
CA LYS A 102 24.58 -3.58 -3.06
C LYS A 102 24.77 -4.20 -4.45
N SER A 103 26.03 -4.30 -4.87
CA SER A 103 26.58 -4.86 -6.13
C SER A 103 26.41 -4.05 -7.43
N ARG A 104 27.01 -2.85 -7.52
CA ARG A 104 27.56 -2.39 -8.81
C ARG A 104 29.08 -2.41 -8.69
N PRO A 105 29.82 -3.06 -9.60
CA PRO A 105 31.28 -3.09 -9.56
C PRO A 105 31.83 -1.65 -9.62
N PRO A 106 33.02 -1.40 -9.01
CA PRO A 106 33.64 -0.08 -9.03
C PRO A 106 33.84 0.40 -10.47
N LYS A 107 33.77 1.73 -10.65
CA LYS A 107 34.07 2.32 -11.94
C LYS A 107 35.57 2.13 -12.21
N PRO A 108 35.96 1.69 -13.40
CA PRO A 108 37.36 1.57 -13.76
C PRO A 108 38.05 2.94 -13.71
N THR A 109 39.29 2.93 -13.25
CA THR A 109 40.10 4.12 -12.97
C THR A 109 41.04 4.49 -14.12
N SER A 110 41.16 3.59 -15.11
CA SER A 110 41.96 3.79 -16.32
C SER A 110 41.20 3.31 -17.56
N VAL A 111 41.57 3.87 -18.71
CA VAL A 111 41.12 3.43 -20.03
C VAL A 111 41.53 1.97 -20.30
N GLU A 112 42.71 1.57 -19.82
CA GLU A 112 43.21 0.20 -19.99
C GLU A 112 42.33 -0.82 -19.26
N GLU A 113 41.90 -0.50 -18.03
CA GLU A 113 40.99 -1.33 -17.22
C GLU A 113 39.61 -1.46 -17.88
N LEU A 114 39.14 -0.40 -18.55
CA LEU A 114 37.91 -0.45 -19.34
C LEU A 114 38.01 -1.42 -20.50
N LEU A 115 39.07 -1.31 -21.31
CA LEU A 115 39.27 -2.10 -22.54
C LEU A 115 39.40 -3.60 -22.25
N GLU A 116 40.07 -3.96 -21.16
CA GLU A 116 40.19 -5.35 -20.70
C GLU A 116 38.84 -5.95 -20.28
N ARG A 117 37.99 -5.14 -19.61
CA ARG A 117 36.65 -5.57 -19.16
C ARG A 117 35.66 -5.81 -20.30
N VAL A 118 35.89 -5.21 -21.47
CA VAL A 118 35.02 -5.32 -22.65
C VAL A 118 35.64 -6.16 -23.78
N ASN A 119 36.73 -6.89 -23.51
CA ASN A 119 37.42 -7.76 -24.47
C ASN A 119 37.82 -7.05 -25.77
N LEU A 120 38.23 -5.78 -25.69
CA LEU A 120 38.69 -4.98 -26.83
C LEU A 120 40.21 -4.73 -26.79
N LYS A 121 40.98 -5.66 -26.22
CA LYS A 121 42.43 -5.53 -26.06
C LYS A 121 43.18 -5.70 -27.39
#